data_AF-A0A0A1D3C4-F1
#
_entry.id   AF-A0A0A1D3C4-F1
#
_cell.length_a   1.000
_cell.length_b   1.000
_cell.length_c   1.000
_cell.angle_alpha   90.00
_cell.angle_beta   90.00
_cell.angle_gamma   90.00
#
_symmetry.space_group_name_H-M   'P 1'
#
loop_
_entity.id
_entity.type
_entity.pdbx_description
1 polymer ?
#
loop_
_entity_poly.entity_id
_entity_poly.type
_entity_poly.pdbx_seq_one_letter_code
_entity_poly.pdbx_strand_id
1 'polypeptide(L)' 'MSGKLTDLYGQPTRPWEDEEVPPSIWKVNRREIATHLFTKRDSTLMLSISDEELEAAAEAEAVHQTHKPDKIDPSL' A
#
# COMPACT_ATOMS: atom_id res chain seq x y z
N MET A 1 -29.49 -5.07 -32.99
CA MET A 1 -28.86 -4.00 -33.79
C MET A 1 -27.41 -3.89 -33.38
N SER A 2 -26.50 -4.53 -34.12
CA SER A 2 -25.06 -4.33 -33.92
C SER A 2 -24.70 -2.99 -34.57
N GLY A 3 -24.19 -2.04 -33.78
CA GLY A 3 -23.98 -0.66 -34.22
C GLY A 3 -22.79 -0.53 -35.17
N LYS A 4 -22.87 0.43 -36.10
CA LYS A 4 -21.85 0.80 -37.11
C LYS A 4 -20.38 0.71 -36.67
N LEU A 5 -20.10 0.91 -35.38
CA LEU A 5 -18.76 0.83 -34.81
C LEU A 5 -18.20 -0.59 -34.78
N THR A 6 -19.02 -1.60 -34.49
CA THR A 6 -18.58 -3.01 -34.47
C THR A 6 -18.20 -3.50 -35.86
N ASP A 7 -18.91 -3.04 -36.90
CA ASP A 7 -18.60 -3.40 -38.29
C ASP A 7 -17.30 -2.76 -38.78
N LEU A 8 -16.95 -1.58 -38.25
CA LEU A 8 -15.73 -0.85 -38.61
C LEU A 8 -14.50 -1.30 -37.81
N TYR A 9 -14.68 -1.63 -36.53
CA TYR A 9 -13.57 -1.84 -35.59
C TYR A 9 -13.52 -3.25 -34.97
N GLY A 10 -14.48 -4.11 -35.32
CA GLY A 10 -14.60 -5.45 -34.74
C GLY A 10 -15.36 -5.47 -33.42
N GLN A 11 -15.49 -6.68 -32.84
CA GLN A 11 -16.08 -6.84 -31.51
C GLN A 11 -15.23 -6.09 -30.47
N PRO A 12 -15.86 -5.35 -29.54
CA PRO A 12 -15.14 -4.73 -28.44
C PRO A 12 -14.38 -5.80 -27.66
N THR A 13 -13.06 -5.72 -27.67
CA THR A 13 -12.23 -6.44 -26.71
C THR A 13 -12.10 -5.58 -25.46
N ARG A 14 -12.07 -6.21 -24.28
CA ARG A 14 -11.78 -5.54 -23.02
C ARG A 14 -10.36 -5.91 -22.58
N PRO A 15 -9.32 -5.35 -23.22
CA PRO A 15 -7.93 -5.76 -22.97
C PRO A 15 -7.43 -5.40 -21.56
N TRP A 16 -8.22 -4.64 -20.78
CA TRP A 16 -7.94 -4.24 -19.41
C TRP A 16 -8.72 -5.03 -18.36
N GLU A 17 -9.67 -5.88 -18.76
CA GLU A 17 -10.20 -6.88 -17.84
C GLU A 17 -9.14 -7.99 -17.74
N ASP A 18 -8.70 -8.29 -16.52
CA ASP A 18 -7.76 -9.37 -16.16
C ASP A 18 -6.25 -9.09 -16.25
N GLU A 19 -5.80 -7.87 -16.58
CA GLU A 19 -4.38 -7.53 -16.44
C GLU A 19 -4.05 -7.09 -15.01
N GLU A 20 -3.49 -8.01 -14.22
CA GLU A 20 -2.86 -7.69 -12.95
C GLU A 20 -1.68 -6.72 -13.19
N VAL A 21 -1.72 -5.55 -12.55
CA VAL A 21 -0.64 -4.56 -12.66
C VAL A 21 0.34 -4.82 -11.51
N PRO A 22 1.58 -5.24 -11.79
CA PRO A 22 2.55 -5.45 -10.73
C PRO A 22 2.85 -4.14 -10.00
N PRO A 23 3.10 -4.18 -8.68
CA PRO A 23 3.47 -2.99 -7.95
C PRO A 23 4.78 -2.41 -8.44
N SER A 24 4.86 -1.08 -8.44
CA SER A 24 6.12 -0.37 -8.63
C SER A 24 6.73 -0.05 -7.27
N ILE A 25 8.00 -0.40 -7.08
CA ILE A 25 8.70 -0.28 -5.79
C ILE A 25 9.96 0.55 -5.98
N TRP A 26 10.15 1.54 -5.12
CA TRP A 26 11.34 2.40 -5.09
C TRP A 26 11.94 2.47 -3.70
N LYS A 27 13.27 2.58 -3.64
CA LYS A 27 14.00 2.88 -2.41
C LYS A 27 14.56 4.30 -2.46
N VAL A 28 14.11 5.17 -1.56
CA VAL A 28 14.51 6.57 -1.50
C VAL A 28 14.70 6.98 -0.05
N ASN A 29 15.83 7.60 0.28
CA ASN A 29 16.12 8.06 1.66
C ASN A 29 15.88 6.98 2.73
N ARG A 30 16.34 5.74 2.48
CA ARG A 30 16.14 4.55 3.34
C ARG A 30 14.68 4.10 3.52
N ARG A 31 13.73 4.70 2.80
CA ARG A 31 12.33 4.29 2.77
C ARG A 31 12.05 3.44 1.56
N GLU A 32 11.15 2.49 1.71
CA GLU A 32 10.56 1.76 0.60
C GLU A 32 9.19 2.35 0.27
N ILE A 33 8.99 2.73 -0.99
CA ILE A 33 7.73 3.27 -1.50
C ILE A 33 7.17 2.27 -2.49
N ALA A 34 5.99 1.75 -2.24
CA ALA A 34 5.29 0.83 -3.13
C ALA A 34 3.98 1.45 -3.63
N THR A 35 3.78 1.45 -4.95
CA THR A 35 2.50 1.83 -5.56
C THR A 35 1.85 0.63 -6.22
N HIS A 36 0.62 0.35 -5.82
CA HIS A 36 -0.22 -0.72 -6.39
C HIS A 36 -1.35 -0.09 -7.19
N LEU A 37 -1.45 -0.41 -8.48
CA LEU A 37 -2.63 -0.12 -9.29
C LEU A 37 -3.56 -1.33 -9.24
N PHE A 38 -4.79 -1.14 -8.75
CA PHE A 38 -5.72 -2.26 -8.56
C PHE A 38 -6.29 -2.76 -9.89
N THR A 39 -6.72 -1.85 -10.75
CA THR A 39 -7.18 -2.17 -12.11
C THR A 39 -6.82 -1.01 -13.04
N LYS A 40 -6.51 -1.31 -14.31
CA LYS A 40 -6.35 -0.27 -15.34
C LYS A 40 -7.66 0.48 -15.62
N ARG A 41 -8.80 -0.09 -15.24
CA ARG A 41 -10.13 0.46 -15.49
C ARG A 41 -10.51 1.55 -14.50
N ASP A 42 -10.30 1.31 -13.21
CA ASP A 42 -10.85 2.17 -12.15
C ASP A 42 -9.83 3.22 -11.67
N SER A 43 -8.58 3.14 -12.16
CA SER A 43 -7.48 4.07 -11.83
C SER A 43 -7.23 4.24 -10.33
N THR A 44 -7.70 3.29 -9.52
CA THR A 44 -7.49 3.29 -8.07
C THR A 44 -6.04 2.89 -7.78
N LEU A 45 -5.38 3.66 -6.91
CA LEU A 45 -4.00 3.45 -6.51
C LEU A 45 -3.90 3.34 -4.98
N MET A 46 -3.12 2.37 -4.51
CA MET A 46 -2.66 2.31 -3.13
C MET A 46 -1.18 2.69 -3.07
N LEU A 47 -0.86 3.63 -2.19
CA LEU A 47 0.50 4.05 -1.87
C LEU A 47 0.87 3.54 -0.48
N SER A 48 1.94 2.77 -0.40
CA SER A 48 2.51 2.26 0.84
C SER A 48 3.91 2.82 1.02
N ILE A 49 4.24 3.27 2.23
CA ILE A 49 5.57 3.76 2.59
C ILE A 49 6.02 2.96 3.81
N SER A 50 7.11 2.21 3.65
CA SER A 50 7.81 1.57 4.75
C SER A 50 9.01 2.42 5.17
N ASP A 51 9.11 2.68 6.48
CA ASP A 51 10.21 3.42 7.10
C ASP A 51 10.71 2.59 8.29
N GLU A 52 11.74 1.78 8.04
CA GLU A 52 12.31 0.84 9.02
C GLU A 52 12.84 1.57 10.27
N GLU A 53 13.33 2.81 10.13
CA GLU A 53 13.84 3.59 11.26
C GLU A 53 12.68 4.09 12.13
N LEU A 54 11.58 4.52 11.52
CA LEU A 54 10.36 4.89 12.24
C LEU A 54 9.71 3.68 12.93
N GLU A 55 9.68 2.53 12.27
CA GLU A 55 9.17 1.28 12.83
C GLU A 55 9.96 0.89 14.08
N ALA A 56 11.29 0.87 14.00
CA ALA A 56 12.16 0.57 15.13
C ALA A 56 11.99 1.56 16.30
N ALA A 57 11.83 2.86 16.00
CA ALA A 57 11.60 3.88 17.03
C ALA A 57 10.25 3.69 17.74
N ALA A 58 9.19 3.37 17.00
CA ALA A 58 7.87 3.10 17.55
C ALA A 58 7.85 1.84 18.43
N GLU A 59 8.53 0.77 17.99
CA GLU A 59 8.69 -0.45 18.79
C GLU A 59 9.45 -0.18 20.10
N ALA A 60 10.55 0.57 20.04
CA ALA A 60 11.29 0.96 21.23
C ALA A 60 10.39 1.73 22.22
N GLU A 61 9.61 2.70 21.74
CA GLU A 61 8.68 3.45 22.59
C GLU A 61 7.59 2.56 23.21
N ALA A 62 7.02 1.62 22.46
CA ALA A 62 6.02 0.67 22.97
C ALA A 62 6.59 -0.23 24.10
N VAL A 63 7.83 -0.69 23.96
CA VAL A 63 8.54 -1.44 25.01
C VAL A 63 8.77 -0.56 26.24
N HIS A 64 9.14 0.71 26.06
CA HIS A 64 9.29 1.64 27.18
C HIS A 64 7.96 1.92 27.93
N GLN A 65 6.82 1.94 27.25
CA GLN A 65 5.51 2.16 27.91
C GLN A 65 5.00 0.94 28.67
N THR A 66 5.35 -0.28 28.25
CA THR A 66 5.05 -1.52 28.98
C THR A 66 5.96 -1.71 30.20
N HIS A 67 7.16 -1.15 30.17
CA HIS A 67 8.05 -1.04 31.33
C HIS A 67 7.73 0.20 32.19
N LYS A 68 6.49 0.33 32.67
CA LYS A 68 6.26 1.13 33.88
C LYS A 68 6.71 0.25 35.05
N PRO A 69 7.83 0.56 35.74
CA PRO A 69 8.14 -0.14 36.97
C PRO A 69 6.96 0.12 37.92
N ASP A 70 6.48 -0.94 38.54
CA ASP A 70 5.43 -0.87 39.55
C ASP A 70 5.68 0.32 40.47
N LYS A 71 4.63 1.12 40.68
CA LYS A 71 4.61 2.21 41.65
C LYS A 71 5.30 1.71 42.92
N ILE A 72 6.45 2.30 43.25
CA ILE A 72 7.08 2.11 44.55
C ILE A 72 6.07 2.62 45.57
N ASP A 73 5.49 1.71 46.35
CA ASP A 73 4.60 2.04 47.46
C ASP A 73 5.45 2.72 48.54
N PRO A 74 5.21 4.01 48.88
CA PRO A 74 6.06 4.75 49.80
C PRO A 74 5.77 4.45 51.28
N SER A 75 5.25 3.27 51.59
CA SER A 75 4.82 2.91 52.94
C SER A 75 5.87 2.03 53.64
N LEU A 76 6.93 2.67 54.14
CA LEU A 76 7.84 2.14 55.17
C LEU A 76 7.65 2.94 56.47
#